data_AF-A0A4U8TFF1-F1
#
_entry.id   AF-A0A4U8TFF1-F1
#
_cell.length_a   1.000
_cell.length_b   1.000
_cell.length_c   1.000
_cell.angle_alpha   90.00
_cell.angle_beta   90.00
_cell.angle_gamma   90.00
#
_symmetry.space_group_name_H-M   'P 1'
#
loop_
_entity.id
_entity.type
_entity.pdbx_description
1 polymer ?
#
loop_
_entity_poly.entity_id
_entity_poly.type
_entity_poly.pdbx_seq_one_letter_code
_entity_poly.pdbx_strand_id
1 'polypeptide(L)' 'MVQARFYIGIILCALGWIFIGLGVLLFPLSLFFIMRAKYHYALFVFLVIINVAGFSLSLYANAQFIAKQIL' A
#
# COMPACT_ATOMS: atom_id res chain seq x y z
N MET A 1 -6.52 6.38 20.49
CA MET A 1 -5.46 6.83 19.55
C MET A 1 -4.86 5.71 18.70
N VAL A 2 -4.62 4.49 19.21
CA VAL A 2 -4.05 3.37 18.44
C VAL A 2 -4.96 2.88 17.30
N GLN A 3 -6.28 2.91 17.51
CA GLN A 3 -7.27 2.51 16.51
C GLN A 3 -7.27 3.39 15.26
N ALA A 4 -7.15 4.72 15.43
CA ALA A 4 -7.16 5.67 14.31
C ALA A 4 -6.03 5.38 13.29
N ARG A 5 -4.85 5.00 13.77
CA ARG A 5 -3.70 4.67 12.90
C ARG A 5 -3.97 3.44 12.03
N PHE A 6 -4.63 2.43 12.58
CA PHE A 6 -5.00 1.23 11.84
C PHE A 6 -5.97 1.55 10.69
N TYR A 7 -7.01 2.34 10.98
CA TYR A 7 -7.95 2.79 9.95
C TYR A 7 -7.30 3.67 8.89
N ILE A 8 -6.39 4.57 9.29
CA ILE A 8 -5.59 5.36 8.35
C ILE A 8 -4.77 4.45 7.43
N GLY A 9 -4.15 3.40 7.98
CA GLY A 9 -3.44 2.39 7.20
C GLY A 9 -4.33 1.69 6.18
N ILE A 10 -5.54 1.27 6.58
CA ILE A 10 -6.50 0.63 5.66
C ILE A 10 -6.94 1.59 4.55
N ILE A 11 -7.26 2.85 4.90
CA ILE A 11 -7.66 3.88 3.93
C ILE A 11 -6.53 4.13 2.93
N LEU A 12 -5.28 4.22 3.40
CA LEU A 12 -4.11 4.38 2.54
C LEU A 12 -3.91 3.17 1.62
N CYS A 13 -4.16 1.95 2.11
CA CYS A 13 -4.12 0.75 1.29
C CYS A 13 -5.17 0.81 0.17
N ALA A 14 -6.41 1.14 0.52
CA ALA A 14 -7.51 1.29 -0.44
C ALA A 14 -7.21 2.39 -1.48
N LEU A 15 -6.68 3.53 -1.03
CA LEU A 15 -6.22 4.59 -1.92
C LEU A 15 -5.09 4.14 -2.85
N GLY A 16 -4.16 3.32 -2.36
CA GLY A 16 -3.10 2.73 -3.21
C GLY A 16 -3.65 1.86 -4.34
N TRP A 17 -4.72 1.11 -4.08
CA TRP A 17 -5.40 0.31 -5.10
C TRP A 17 -6.21 1.16 -6.10
N ILE A 18 -6.76 2.29 -5.66
CA ILE A 18 -7.48 3.23 -6.55
C ILE A 18 -6.48 4.00 -7.42
N PHE A 19 -5.37 4.45 -6.83
CA PHE A 19 -4.34 5.26 -7.48
C PHE A 19 -3.07 4.45 -7.69
N ILE A 20 -3.12 3.47 -8.60
CA ILE A 20 -2.00 2.54 -8.88
C ILE A 20 -0.69 3.29 -9.17
N GLY A 21 -0.71 4.45 -9.85
CA GLY A 21 0.50 5.25 -10.10
C GLY A 21 1.17 5.79 -8.81
N LEU A 22 0.38 6.16 -7.80
CA LEU A 22 0.85 6.63 -6.49
C LEU A 22 1.03 5.49 -5.47
N GLY A 23 0.65 4.27 -5.83
CA GLY A 23 0.73 3.11 -4.94
C GLY A 23 2.14 2.82 -4.43
N VAL A 24 3.18 3.18 -5.20
CA VAL A 24 4.59 3.09 -4.76
C VAL A 24 4.85 3.84 -3.45
N LEU A 25 4.12 4.92 -3.18
CA LEU A 25 4.20 5.67 -1.93
C LEU A 25 3.12 5.25 -0.92
N LEU A 26 1.89 5.02 -1.40
CA LEU A 26 0.72 4.77 -0.55
C LEU A 26 0.79 3.41 0.18
N PHE A 27 1.29 2.36 -0.48
CA PHE A 27 1.38 1.01 0.11
C PHE A 27 2.44 0.92 1.24
N PRO A 28 3.67 1.45 1.09
CA PRO A 28 4.62 1.50 2.21
C PRO A 28 4.12 2.35 3.38
N LEU A 29 3.44 3.46 3.09
CA LEU A 29 2.90 4.33 4.11
C LEU A 29 1.76 3.65 4.88
N SER A 30 0.88 2.93 4.17
CA SER A 30 -0.13 2.06 4.78
C SER A 30 0.49 1.05 5.75
N LEU A 31 1.49 0.29 5.29
CA LEU A 31 2.21 -0.68 6.11
C LEU A 31 2.82 -0.04 7.38
N PHE A 32 3.42 1.13 7.25
CA PHE A 32 4.00 1.85 8.40
C PHE A 32 2.96 2.15 9.49
N PHE A 33 1.77 2.60 9.11
CA PHE A 33 0.70 2.88 10.06
C PHE A 33 0.10 1.60 10.67
N ILE A 34 -0.03 0.54 9.87
CA ILE A 34 -0.55 -0.76 10.30
C ILE A 34 0.42 -1.42 11.29
N MET A 35 1.74 -1.39 11.04
CA MET A 35 2.78 -1.95 11.92
C MET A 35 2.85 -1.27 13.29
N ARG A 36 2.51 0.02 13.36
CA ARG A 36 2.46 0.78 14.62
C ARG A 36 1.14 0.63 15.38
N ALA A 37 0.17 -0.09 14.83
CA ALA A 37 -1.10 -0.36 15.48
C ALA A 37 -1.04 -1.68 16.27
N LYS A 38 -1.62 -1.69 17.47
CA LYS A 38 -1.60 -2.81 18.43
C LYS A 38 -2.74 -3.81 18.14
N TYR A 39 -2.89 -4.27 16.89
CA TYR A 39 -4.05 -5.07 16.42
C TYR A 39 -3.69 -6.49 15.91
N HIS A 40 -4.72 -7.34 15.86
CA HIS A 40 -4.71 -8.79 15.57
C HIS A 40 -3.75 -9.25 14.45
N TYR A 41 -2.89 -10.20 14.79
CA TYR A 41 -1.88 -10.82 13.91
C TYR A 41 -2.45 -11.34 12.57
N ALA A 42 -3.67 -11.87 12.55
CA ALA A 42 -4.26 -12.43 11.34
C ALA A 42 -4.59 -11.37 10.27
N LEU A 43 -5.23 -10.26 10.66
CA LEU A 43 -5.55 -9.16 9.73
C LEU A 43 -4.29 -8.43 9.25
N PHE A 44 -3.28 -8.35 10.12
CA PHE A 44 -1.99 -7.79 9.77
C PHE A 44 -1.35 -8.52 8.58
N VAL A 45 -1.27 -9.85 8.62
CA VAL A 45 -0.67 -10.65 7.54
C VAL A 45 -1.41 -10.46 6.23
N PHE A 46 -2.74 -10.46 6.25
CA PHE A 46 -3.55 -10.25 5.05
C PHE A 46 -3.32 -8.86 4.43
N LEU A 47 -3.29 -7.81 5.26
CA LEU A 47 -2.99 -6.45 4.81
C LEU A 47 -1.58 -6.33 4.25
N VAL A 48 -0.60 -7.03 4.82
CA VAL A 48 0.78 -7.03 4.30
C VAL A 48 0.82 -7.63 2.90
N ILE A 49 0.21 -8.80 2.69
CA ILE A 49 0.18 -9.46 1.38
C ILE A 49 -0.46 -8.55 0.34
N ILE A 50 -1.60 -7.93 0.66
CA ILE A 50 -2.29 -7.01 -0.23
C ILE A 50 -1.44 -5.77 -0.56
N ASN A 51 -0.78 -5.18 0.44
CA ASN A 51 0.09 -4.02 0.22
C ASN A 51 1.29 -4.36 -0.66
N VAL A 52 1.92 -5.53 -0.46
CA VAL A 52 3.06 -5.96 -1.28
C VAL A 52 2.61 -6.24 -2.72
N ALA A 53 1.50 -6.94 -2.91
CA ALA A 53 0.96 -7.20 -4.25
C ALA A 53 0.61 -5.90 -4.99
N GLY A 54 -0.07 -4.97 -4.30
CA GLY A 54 -0.39 -3.66 -4.85
C GLY A 54 0.86 -2.84 -5.19
N PHE A 55 1.86 -2.85 -4.30
CA PHE A 55 3.14 -2.16 -4.51
C PHE A 55 3.89 -2.69 -5.73
N SER A 56 3.97 -4.01 -5.90
CA SER A 56 4.58 -4.64 -7.08
C SER A 56 3.85 -4.25 -8.36
N LEU A 57 2.51 -4.22 -8.34
CA LEU A 57 1.71 -3.80 -9.49
C LEU A 57 1.94 -2.33 -9.83
N SER A 58 2.00 -1.45 -8.83
CA SER A 58 2.32 -0.03 -8.99
C SER A 58 3.71 0.20 -9.59
N LEU A 59 4.72 -0.54 -9.11
CA LEU A 59 6.06 -0.51 -9.69
C LEU A 59 6.05 -0.94 -11.16
N TYR A 60 5.36 -2.03 -11.47
CA TYR A 60 5.24 -2.51 -12.85
C TYR A 60 4.57 -1.48 -13.76
N ALA A 61 3.43 -0.91 -13.34
CA ALA A 61 2.71 0.10 -14.10
C ALA A 61 3.57 1.34 -14.35
N ASN A 62 4.27 1.84 -13.32
CA ASN A 62 5.16 2.98 -13.46
C ASN A 62 6.36 2.67 -14.35
N ALA A 63 6.97 1.48 -14.22
CA ALA A 63 8.06 1.05 -15.09
C ALA A 63 7.63 0.98 -16.56
N GLN A 64 6.44 0.44 -16.84
CA GLN A 64 5.86 0.38 -18.19
C GLN A 64 5.56 1.78 -18.75
N PHE A 65 5.04 2.68 -17.92
CA PHE A 65 4.78 4.06 -18.32
C PHE A 65 6.07 4.80 -18.70
N ILE A 66 7.11 4.67 -17.87
CA ILE A 66 8.42 5.26 -18.14
C ILE A 66 9.06 4.64 -19.38
N ALA A 67 9.02 3.31 -19.54
CA ALA A 67 9.57 2.62 -20.69
C ALA A 67 8.95 3.13 -22.01
N LYS A 68 7.63 3.35 -22.04
CA LYS A 68 6.93 3.92 -23.20
C LYS A 68 7.23 5.40 -23.48
N GLN A 69 7.81 6.13 -22.53
CA GLN A 69 8.23 7.52 -22.75
C GLN A 69 9.67 7.63 -23.22
N ILE A 70 10.50 6.62 -22.94
CA ILE A 70 11.91 6.59 -23.31
C ILE A 70 12.12 5.95 -24.69
N LEU A 71 11.31 4.96 -25.04
CA LEU A 71 11.39 4.13 -26.25
C LEU A 71 10.38 4.60 -27.30
#